data_AF-A0A3B9P5N8-F1
#
_entry.id   AF-A0A3B9P5N8-F1
#
_cell.length_a   1.000
_cell.length_b   1.000
_cell.length_c   1.000
_cell.angle_alpha   90.00
_cell.angle_beta   90.00
_cell.angle_gamma   90.00
#
_symmetry.space_group_name_H-M   'P 1'
#
loop_
_entity.id
_entity.type
_entity.pdbx_description
1 polymer ?
#
loop_
_entity_poly.entity_id
_entity_poly.type
_entity_poly.pdbx_seq_one_letter_code
_entity_poly.pdbx_strand_id
1 'polypeptide(L)'
;TDHGTINVQRPAKVVGTKELTTNLRYKNGNGMSYPSKHSFVIKNPESVGLPKQHIADEYIFALTDYFYVYPNRFNHFAQYYRNTYQHGGVSLEELIIPYAIHVPK
;
A
#
# COMPACT_ATOMS: atom_id res chain seq x y z
N THR A 1 -6.94 10.08 3.89
CA THR A 1 -6.71 9.97 5.34
C THR A 1 -5.22 9.98 5.46
N ASP A 2 -4.66 11.12 5.82
CA ASP A 2 -3.25 11.42 5.55
C ASP A 2 -2.35 11.06 6.75
N HIS A 3 -2.89 10.22 7.64
CA HIS A 3 -2.17 9.68 8.78
C HIS A 3 -1.03 8.81 8.30
N GLY A 4 0.15 9.07 8.85
CA GLY A 4 1.37 8.36 8.50
C GLY A 4 1.80 8.57 7.05
N THR A 5 1.47 9.70 6.42
CA THR A 5 2.00 9.99 5.08
C THR A 5 3.52 10.00 5.07
N ILE A 6 4.11 9.38 4.05
CA ILE A 6 5.56 9.40 3.83
C ILE A 6 5.91 9.84 2.42
N ASN A 7 7.13 10.33 2.25
CA ASN A 7 7.67 10.62 0.93
C ASN A 7 8.10 9.32 0.24
N VAL A 8 7.47 8.99 -0.89
CA VAL A 8 7.76 7.76 -1.62
C VAL A 8 8.82 7.96 -2.70
N GLN A 9 9.73 7.01 -2.87
CA GLN A 9 10.83 7.15 -3.85
C GLN A 9 10.97 5.97 -4.80
N ARG A 10 10.63 4.76 -4.33
CA ARG A 10 10.97 3.51 -5.03
C ARG A 10 9.74 2.87 -5.67
N PRO A 11 9.57 2.93 -7.00
CA PRO A 11 8.45 2.28 -7.65
C PRO A 11 8.63 0.74 -7.65
N ALA A 12 7.56 0.01 -7.40
CA ALA A 12 7.44 -1.44 -7.53
C ALA A 12 6.37 -1.76 -8.58
N LYS A 13 6.68 -2.67 -9.50
CA LYS A 13 5.70 -3.08 -10.53
C LYS A 13 4.61 -3.91 -9.90
N VAL A 14 3.35 -3.62 -10.22
CA VAL A 14 2.23 -4.51 -9.89
C VAL A 14 1.43 -4.82 -11.14
N VAL A 15 1.09 -6.09 -11.32
CA VAL A 15 0.18 -6.56 -12.37
C VAL A 15 -1.00 -7.23 -11.69
N GLY A 16 -2.20 -7.02 -12.20
CA GLY A 16 -3.41 -7.69 -11.72
C GLY A 16 -4.62 -7.29 -12.56
N THR A 17 -5.80 -7.68 -12.12
CA THR A 17 -7.06 -7.35 -12.80
C THR A 17 -7.34 -5.83 -12.76
N LYS A 18 -8.24 -5.36 -13.61
CA LYS A 18 -8.56 -3.93 -13.75
C LYS A 18 -9.23 -3.33 -12.50
N GLU A 19 -9.67 -4.18 -11.58
CA GLU A 19 -10.46 -3.84 -10.37
C GLU A 19 -9.60 -3.57 -9.14
N LEU A 20 -8.28 -3.53 -9.27
CA LEU A 20 -7.40 -3.19 -8.16
C LEU A 20 -7.61 -1.74 -7.70
N THR A 21 -7.46 -1.53 -6.39
CA THR A 21 -7.61 -0.22 -5.75
C THR A 21 -6.72 0.86 -6.37
N THR A 22 -7.15 2.12 -6.28
CA THR A 22 -6.41 3.27 -6.83
C THR A 22 -5.22 3.67 -5.97
N ASN A 23 -5.22 3.32 -4.67
CA ASN A 23 -4.16 3.67 -3.74
C ASN A 23 -2.80 3.12 -4.20
N LEU A 24 -1.74 3.94 -4.14
CA LEU A 24 -0.40 3.55 -4.64
C LEU A 24 0.38 2.69 -3.66
N ARG A 25 -0.03 2.64 -2.40
CA ARG A 25 0.69 2.03 -1.29
C ARG A 25 0.13 0.69 -0.86
N TYR A 26 -1.11 0.38 -1.22
CA TYR A 26 -1.64 -0.97 -1.11
C TYR A 26 -2.50 -1.32 -2.31
N LYS A 27 -2.61 -2.62 -2.59
CA LYS A 27 -3.58 -3.17 -3.55
C LYS A 27 -4.35 -4.30 -2.89
N ASN A 28 -5.63 -4.42 -3.26
CA ASN A 28 -6.47 -5.57 -2.95
C ASN A 28 -6.98 -6.16 -4.26
N GLY A 29 -6.97 -7.49 -4.33
CA GLY A 29 -7.56 -8.26 -5.41
C GLY A 29 -6.97 -9.65 -5.47
N ASN A 30 -7.16 -10.34 -6.60
CA ASN A 30 -6.66 -11.68 -6.82
C ASN A 30 -5.78 -11.74 -8.09
N GLY A 31 -5.00 -12.82 -8.22
CA GLY A 31 -4.16 -13.06 -9.40
C GLY A 31 -3.09 -11.99 -9.64
N MET A 32 -2.66 -11.29 -8.58
CA MET A 32 -1.67 -10.22 -8.70
C MET A 32 -0.25 -10.78 -8.81
N SER A 33 0.60 -10.07 -9.54
CA SER A 33 2.04 -10.30 -9.60
C SER A 33 2.78 -9.04 -9.15
N TYR A 34 3.64 -9.20 -8.14
CA TYR A 34 4.34 -8.10 -7.46
C TYR A 34 5.66 -8.61 -6.84
N PRO A 35 6.62 -7.74 -6.52
CA PRO A 35 7.87 -8.13 -5.89
C PRO A 35 7.67 -8.41 -4.40
N SER A 36 7.68 -9.69 -4.01
CA SER A 36 7.52 -10.11 -2.60
C SER A 36 8.48 -9.43 -1.62
N LYS A 37 9.70 -9.10 -2.06
CA LYS A 37 10.71 -8.38 -1.25
C LYS A 37 10.27 -6.97 -0.83
N HIS A 38 9.32 -6.36 -1.53
CA HIS A 38 8.86 -4.98 -1.31
C HIS A 38 7.41 -4.91 -0.83
N SER A 39 6.82 -6.07 -0.56
CA SER A 39 5.40 -6.22 -0.29
C SER A 39 5.19 -7.02 0.98
N PHE A 40 4.43 -6.47 1.92
CA PHE A 40 3.80 -7.24 2.98
C PHE A 40 2.48 -7.81 2.46
N VAL A 41 2.31 -9.13 2.55
CA VAL A 41 1.20 -9.84 1.90
C VAL A 41 0.26 -10.42 2.96
N ILE A 42 -1.03 -10.15 2.80
CA ILE A 42 -2.10 -10.73 3.61
C ILE A 42 -2.98 -11.58 2.69
N LYS A 43 -2.72 -12.89 2.69
CA LYS A 43 -3.46 -13.87 1.88
C LYS A 43 -4.89 -14.14 2.37
N ASN A 44 -5.13 -13.92 3.66
CA ASN A 44 -6.46 -14.05 4.26
C ASN A 44 -6.87 -12.72 4.91
N PRO A 45 -7.58 -11.83 4.19
CA PRO A 45 -7.93 -10.50 4.71
C PRO A 45 -8.79 -10.57 5.98
N GLU A 46 -9.71 -11.53 6.06
CA GLU A 46 -10.65 -11.66 7.18
C GLU A 46 -9.95 -11.96 8.51
N SER A 47 -8.80 -12.68 8.50
CA SER A 47 -8.08 -13.01 9.73
C SER A 47 -7.45 -11.79 10.43
N VAL A 48 -7.40 -10.64 9.74
CA VAL A 48 -6.91 -9.37 10.29
C VAL A 48 -7.99 -8.28 10.26
N GLY A 49 -9.26 -8.65 10.02
CA GLY A 49 -10.38 -7.73 9.99
C GLY A 49 -10.47 -6.85 8.74
N LEU A 50 -9.77 -7.20 7.65
CA LEU A 50 -9.91 -6.52 6.36
C LEU A 50 -11.07 -7.12 5.54
N PRO A 51 -11.80 -6.31 4.77
CA PRO A 51 -12.91 -6.81 3.96
C PRO A 51 -12.40 -7.70 2.84
N LYS A 52 -13.24 -8.65 2.42
CA LYS A 52 -12.93 -9.62 1.36
C LYS A 52 -14.12 -9.72 0.43
N GLN A 53 -13.92 -9.49 -0.87
CA GLN A 53 -15.00 -9.57 -1.86
C GLN A 53 -15.09 -10.98 -2.47
N HIS A 54 -13.93 -11.58 -2.75
CA HIS A 54 -13.81 -12.93 -3.29
C HIS A 54 -12.87 -13.79 -2.45
N ILE A 55 -13.10 -15.11 -2.45
CA ILE A 55 -12.31 -16.10 -1.69
C ILE A 55 -10.80 -16.00 -1.99
N ALA A 56 -10.43 -15.65 -3.22
CA ALA A 56 -9.04 -15.57 -3.66
C ALA A 56 -8.39 -14.19 -3.44
N ASP A 57 -9.12 -13.21 -2.90
CA ASP A 57 -8.56 -11.88 -2.70
C ASP A 57 -7.52 -11.86 -1.59
N GLU A 58 -6.43 -11.16 -1.88
CA GLU A 58 -5.35 -10.85 -0.95
C GLU A 58 -5.10 -9.34 -0.92
N TYR A 59 -4.45 -8.88 0.14
CA TYR A 59 -3.91 -7.52 0.20
C TYR A 59 -2.40 -7.56 0.08
N ILE A 60 -1.85 -6.59 -0.65
CA ILE A 60 -0.44 -6.28 -0.62
C ILE A 60 -0.26 -4.84 -0.13
N PHE A 61 0.63 -4.66 0.83
CA PHE A 61 1.01 -3.34 1.36
C PHE A 61 2.47 -3.09 1.00
N ALA A 62 2.78 -1.88 0.55
CA ALA A 62 4.15 -1.49 0.22
C ALA A 62 4.96 -1.30 1.51
N LEU A 63 6.15 -1.87 1.54
CA LEU A 63 7.10 -1.71 2.63
C LEU A 63 7.87 -0.38 2.48
N THR A 64 8.27 0.25 3.58
CA THR A 64 9.14 1.44 3.58
C THR A 64 8.62 2.54 2.63
N ASP A 65 9.44 3.15 1.78
CA ASP A 65 9.09 4.19 0.79
C ASP A 65 8.74 3.65 -0.62
N TYR A 66 8.40 2.35 -0.73
CA TYR A 66 7.98 1.77 -2.00
C TYR A 66 6.55 2.16 -2.39
N PHE A 67 6.24 2.20 -3.68
CA PHE A 67 4.88 2.41 -4.16
C PHE A 67 4.62 1.62 -5.45
N TYR A 68 3.39 1.16 -5.63
CA TYR A 68 3.00 0.32 -6.76
C TYR A 68 2.66 1.14 -8.00
N VAL A 69 3.20 0.69 -9.14
CA VAL A 69 2.95 1.27 -10.46
C VAL A 69 2.67 0.16 -11.46
N TYR A 70 1.66 0.34 -12.30
CA TYR A 70 1.35 -0.59 -13.37
C TYR A 70 2.40 -0.54 -14.49
N PRO A 71 2.64 -1.65 -15.21
CA PRO A 71 3.61 -1.68 -16.31
C PRO A 71 3.27 -0.69 -17.44
N ASN A 72 1.98 -0.46 -17.69
CA ASN A 72 1.55 0.47 -18.72
C ASN A 72 1.96 1.90 -18.35
N ARG A 73 2.78 2.53 -19.20
CA ARG A 73 3.42 3.84 -18.94
C ARG A 73 4.17 3.90 -17.60
N PHE A 74 4.82 2.80 -17.21
CA PHE A 74 5.52 2.69 -15.93
C PHE A 74 6.46 3.87 -15.65
N ASN A 75 7.34 4.24 -16.59
CA ASN A 75 8.33 5.31 -16.39
C ASN A 75 7.67 6.66 -16.09
N HIS A 76 6.58 7.00 -16.80
CA HIS A 76 5.82 8.22 -16.57
C HIS A 76 5.27 8.24 -15.15
N PHE A 77 4.56 7.20 -14.73
CA PHE A 77 3.93 7.17 -13.40
C PHE A 77 4.94 7.00 -12.26
N ALA A 78 6.01 6.24 -12.49
CA ALA A 78 7.13 6.13 -11.56
C ALA A 78 7.77 7.49 -11.29
N GLN A 79 7.99 8.31 -12.33
CA GLN A 79 8.51 9.66 -12.17
C GLN A 79 7.47 10.61 -11.56
N TYR A 80 6.21 10.51 -12.00
CA TYR A 80 5.12 11.37 -11.55
C TYR A 80 4.85 11.26 -10.05
N TYR A 81 4.91 10.05 -9.48
CA TYR A 81 4.64 9.83 -8.06
C TYR A 81 5.89 9.79 -7.18
N ARG A 82 7.09 9.68 -7.76
CA ARG A 82 8.33 9.80 -6.98
C ARG A 82 8.40 11.17 -6.32
N ASN A 83 8.86 11.18 -5.07
CA ASN A 83 8.96 12.36 -4.21
C ASN A 83 7.61 13.00 -3.84
N THR A 84 6.51 12.25 -3.95
CA THR A 84 5.20 12.68 -3.47
C THR A 84 4.89 12.09 -2.10
N TYR A 85 4.01 12.74 -1.33
CA TYR A 85 3.52 12.21 -0.07
C TYR A 85 2.36 11.24 -0.32
N GLN A 86 2.50 10.02 0.19
CA GLN A 86 1.50 8.96 0.04
C GLN A 86 1.29 8.23 1.36
N HIS A 87 0.18 7.51 1.47
CA HIS A 87 -0.16 6.71 2.65
C HIS A 87 -0.87 5.41 2.26
N GLY A 88 -0.95 4.48 3.22
CA GLY A 88 -1.70 3.23 3.11
C GLY A 88 -0.83 1.99 2.96
N GLY A 89 0.50 2.12 3.06
CA GLY A 89 1.44 1.02 3.17
C GLY A 89 1.67 0.63 4.63
N VAL A 90 2.79 -0.03 4.90
CA VAL A 90 3.19 -0.49 6.25
C VAL A 90 4.60 0.00 6.62
N SER A 91 4.93 1.25 6.25
CA SER A 91 6.13 1.92 6.75
C SER A 91 6.06 2.18 8.26
N LEU A 92 7.18 2.56 8.86
CA LEU A 92 7.26 2.79 10.29
C LEU A 92 6.34 3.94 10.71
N GLU A 93 6.32 5.01 9.91
CA GLU A 93 5.50 6.21 10.09
C GLU A 93 4.00 5.93 9.89
N GLU A 94 3.66 4.91 9.09
CA GLU A 94 2.27 4.46 8.89
C GLU A 94 1.78 3.56 10.03
N LEU A 95 2.68 2.83 10.70
CA LEU A 95 2.34 1.90 11.78
C LEU A 95 2.44 2.53 13.17
N ILE A 96 3.38 3.45 13.39
CA ILE A 96 3.58 4.10 14.68
C ILE A 96 2.75 5.38 14.73
N ILE A 97 1.75 5.38 15.60
CA ILE A 97 0.88 6.53 15.84
C ILE A 97 1.25 7.17 17.18
N PRO A 98 1.68 8.45 17.21
CA PRO A 98 1.85 9.15 18.47
C PRO A 98 0.48 9.34 19.14
N TYR A 99 0.39 9.03 20.43
CA TYR A 99 -0.81 9.29 21.21
C TYR A 99 -0.45 10.11 22.45
N ALA A 100 -1.35 11.00 22.84
CA ALA A 100 -1.23 11.80 24.05
C ALA A 100 -2.50 11.65 24.88
N ILE A 101 -2.34 11.54 26.20
CA ILE A 101 -3.46 11.53 27.15
C ILE A 101 -3.46 12.88 27.87
N HIS A 102 -4.59 13.56 27.83
CA HIS A 102 -4.80 14.77 28.62
C HIS A 102 -5.60 14.41 29.87
N VAL A 103 -5.04 14.68 31.05
CA VAL A 103 -5.77 14.58 32.31
C VAL A 103 -6.24 15.99 32.68
N PRO A 104 -7.57 16.25 32.70
CA PRO A 104 -8.09 17.55 33.09
C PRO A 104 -7.71 17.85 34.55
N LYS A 105 -7.49 19.14 34.85
CA LYS A 105 -7.29 19.63 36.21
C LYS A 105 -8.61 19.79 36.95
#